data_AF-A0A973RJE7-F1
#
_entry.id   AF-A0A973RJE7-F1
#
_cell.length_a   1.000
_cell.length_b   1.000
_cell.length_c   1.000
_cell.angle_alpha   90.00
_cell.angle_beta   90.00
_cell.angle_gamma   90.00
#
_symmetry.space_group_name_H-M   'P 1'
#
loop_
_entity.id
_entity.type
_entity.pdbx_description
1 polymer ?
#
loop_
_entity_poly.entity_id
_entity_poly.type
_entity_poly.pdbx_seq_one_letter_code
_entity_poly.pdbx_strand_id
1 'polypeptide(L)'
;MKKVRRPGPLPRWQKWAVYIGFGLLVATGFAWLLFDKFIRVSGEFGPEHHPAEHWMLVGHGVVAYAFLIVGGAMIPVHITLGWNTRRNLKSGLTLAGTCIVLAVSALGLYYIGDEIGRQWVSLIHWAVGLLAAPLLLIHALRGRRR
;
A
#
# COMPACT_ATOMS: atom_id res chain seq x y z
N MET A 1 -7.52 -28.28 31.68
CA MET A 1 -6.78 -27.24 30.91
C MET A 1 -7.38 -27.11 29.52
N LYS A 2 -7.94 -25.94 29.15
CA LYS A 2 -8.39 -25.71 27.76
C LYS A 2 -7.16 -25.63 26.86
N LYS A 3 -7.06 -26.52 25.86
CA LYS A 3 -5.99 -26.53 24.87
C LYS A 3 -6.09 -25.24 24.04
N VAL A 4 -5.29 -24.24 24.36
CA VAL A 4 -5.22 -22.99 23.60
C VAL A 4 -4.76 -23.36 22.19
N ARG A 5 -5.69 -23.34 21.22
CA ARG A 5 -5.36 -23.55 19.81
C ARG A 5 -4.36 -22.46 19.44
N ARG A 6 -3.14 -22.85 19.08
CA ARG A 6 -2.20 -21.92 18.45
C ARG A 6 -2.89 -21.42 17.18
N PRO A 7 -3.04 -20.10 17.00
CA PRO A 7 -3.64 -19.57 15.79
C PRO A 7 -2.83 -20.08 14.59
N GLY A 8 -3.56 -20.64 13.62
CA GLY A 8 -3.00 -21.15 12.39
C GLY A 8 -2.40 -20.03 11.54
N PRO A 9 -1.72 -20.39 10.44
CA PRO A 9 -1.29 -19.41 9.44
C PRO A 9 -2.48 -18.61 8.92
N LEU A 10 -2.19 -17.42 8.37
CA LEU A 10 -3.20 -16.60 7.69
C LEU A 10 -4.03 -17.46 6.72
N PRO A 11 -5.37 -17.34 6.74
CA PRO A 11 -6.24 -17.94 5.74
C PRO A 11 -5.70 -17.68 4.33
N ARG A 12 -5.76 -18.69 3.46
CA ARG A 12 -5.18 -18.60 2.11
C ARG A 12 -5.72 -17.40 1.33
N TRP A 13 -7.02 -17.11 1.47
CA TRP A 13 -7.64 -15.96 0.81
C TRP A 13 -7.07 -14.63 1.29
N GLN A 14 -6.86 -14.43 2.60
CA GLN A 14 -6.26 -13.20 3.15
C GLN A 14 -4.83 -13.03 2.65
N LYS A 15 -4.05 -14.11 2.65
CA LYS A 15 -2.67 -14.10 2.16
C LYS A 15 -2.61 -13.67 0.68
N TRP A 16 -3.44 -14.27 -0.18
CA TRP A 16 -3.48 -13.94 -1.60
C TRP A 16 -4.07 -12.55 -1.85
N ALA A 17 -5.10 -12.14 -1.12
CA ALA A 17 -5.66 -10.79 -1.20
C ALA A 17 -4.61 -9.72 -0.89
N VAL A 18 -3.78 -9.95 0.14
CA VAL A 18 -2.66 -9.04 0.45
C VAL A 18 -1.64 -9.03 -0.68
N TYR A 19 -1.17 -10.18 -1.16
CA TYR A 19 -0.12 -10.20 -2.18
C TYR A 19 -0.57 -9.65 -3.53
N ILE A 20 -1.78 -10.01 -3.98
CA ILE A 20 -2.34 -9.53 -5.23
C ILE A 20 -2.69 -8.05 -5.11
N GLY A 21 -3.41 -7.64 -4.07
CA GLY A 21 -3.80 -6.25 -3.87
C GLY A 21 -2.58 -5.34 -3.75
N PHE A 22 -1.60 -5.73 -2.94
CA PHE A 22 -0.35 -4.97 -2.82
C PHE A 22 0.45 -4.93 -4.13
N GLY A 23 0.55 -6.07 -4.83
CA GLY A 23 1.22 -6.13 -6.13
C GLY A 23 0.56 -5.20 -7.17
N LEU A 24 -0.78 -5.17 -7.21
CA LEU A 24 -1.53 -4.26 -8.07
C LEU A 24 -1.33 -2.79 -7.69
N LEU A 25 -1.28 -2.45 -6.40
CA LEU A 25 -1.00 -1.08 -5.95
C LEU A 25 0.38 -0.61 -6.41
N VAL A 26 1.41 -1.43 -6.21
CA VAL A 26 2.78 -1.10 -6.66
C VAL A 26 2.83 -0.99 -8.17
N ALA A 27 2.24 -1.94 -8.90
CA ALA A 27 2.27 -1.94 -10.36
C ALA A 27 1.57 -0.71 -10.94
N THR A 28 0.36 -0.39 -10.48
CA THR A 28 -0.41 0.77 -10.96
C THR A 28 0.22 2.09 -10.54
N GLY A 29 0.74 2.21 -9.31
CA GLY A 29 1.41 3.43 -8.85
C GLY A 29 2.74 3.68 -9.57
N PHE A 30 3.52 2.62 -9.81
CA PHE A 30 4.76 2.72 -10.59
C PHE A 30 4.49 3.04 -12.06
N ALA A 31 3.49 2.39 -12.66
CA ALA A 31 3.07 2.70 -14.03
C ALA A 31 2.61 4.16 -14.15
N TRP A 32 1.82 4.64 -13.18
CA TRP A 32 1.43 6.05 -13.12
C TRP A 32 2.66 6.98 -13.08
N LEU A 33 3.65 6.72 -12.21
CA LEU A 33 4.89 7.51 -12.16
C LEU A 33 5.63 7.54 -13.50
N LEU A 34 5.67 6.41 -14.22
CA LEU A 34 6.31 6.37 -15.53
C LEU A 34 5.60 7.26 -16.55
N PHE A 35 4.26 7.18 -16.59
CA PHE A 35 3.47 8.05 -17.47
C PHE A 35 3.60 9.52 -17.08
N ASP A 36 3.42 9.85 -15.79
CA ASP A 36 3.47 11.21 -15.28
C ASP A 36 4.84 11.87 -15.51
N LYS A 37 5.96 11.15 -15.34
CA LYS A 37 7.30 11.74 -15.43
C LYS A 37 7.96 11.66 -16.80
N PHE A 38 7.67 10.63 -17.60
CA PHE A 38 8.48 10.34 -18.79
C PHE A 38 7.70 10.28 -20.10
N ILE A 39 6.37 10.19 -20.07
CA ILE A 39 5.58 9.97 -21.28
C ILE A 39 4.71 11.19 -21.53
N ARG A 40 4.92 11.82 -22.69
CA ARG A 40 4.10 12.91 -23.22
C ARG A 40 3.62 12.56 -24.62
N VAL A 41 2.41 12.98 -24.96
CA VAL A 41 1.80 12.82 -26.28
C VAL A 41 1.54 14.20 -26.89
N SER A 42 1.55 14.29 -28.22
CA SER A 42 1.22 15.53 -28.91
C SER A 42 -0.28 15.82 -28.79
N GLY A 43 -0.62 16.91 -28.11
CA GLY A 43 -1.97 17.46 -28.04
C GLY A 43 -2.15 18.69 -28.92
N GLU A 44 -3.38 19.15 -29.04
CA GLU A 44 -3.76 20.29 -29.88
C GLU A 44 -3.13 21.62 -29.39
N PHE A 45 -2.83 21.70 -28.09
CA PHE A 45 -2.26 22.90 -27.44
C PHE A 45 -0.82 22.70 -26.93
N GLY A 46 -0.16 21.61 -27.33
CA GLY A 46 1.21 21.28 -26.92
C GLY A 46 1.34 19.86 -26.35
N PRO A 47 2.48 19.53 -25.72
CA PRO A 47 2.69 18.22 -25.11
C PRO A 47 1.74 18.00 -23.92
N GLU A 48 0.97 16.91 -23.97
CA GLU A 48 0.00 16.53 -22.96
C GLU A 48 0.37 15.20 -22.29
N HIS A 49 -0.27 14.90 -21.16
CA HIS A 49 -0.10 13.63 -20.46
C HIS A 49 -0.77 12.48 -21.21
N HIS A 50 -0.18 11.28 -21.16
CA HIS A 50 -0.75 10.12 -21.84
C HIS A 50 -2.06 9.68 -21.16
N PRO A 51 -3.16 9.40 -21.87
CA PRO A 51 -4.47 9.05 -21.27
C PRO A 51 -4.45 7.85 -20.32
N ALA A 52 -3.52 6.92 -20.51
CA ALA A 52 -3.32 5.78 -19.62
C ALA A 52 -2.96 6.19 -18.18
N GLU A 53 -2.38 7.37 -17.97
CA GLU A 53 -2.08 7.90 -16.65
C GLU A 53 -3.34 7.93 -15.77
N HIS A 54 -4.45 8.45 -16.31
CA HIS A 54 -5.72 8.53 -15.60
C HIS A 54 -6.22 7.15 -15.19
N TRP A 55 -6.16 6.18 -16.10
CA TRP A 55 -6.61 4.81 -15.82
C TRP A 55 -5.74 4.10 -14.79
N MET A 56 -4.42 4.39 -14.75
CA MET A 56 -3.56 3.89 -13.68
C MET A 56 -3.96 4.45 -12.32
N LEU A 57 -4.27 5.75 -12.22
CA LEU A 57 -4.76 6.37 -10.99
C LEU A 57 -6.10 5.80 -10.53
N VAL A 58 -7.07 5.66 -11.44
CA VAL A 58 -8.39 5.10 -11.12
C VAL A 58 -8.23 3.67 -10.60
N GLY A 59 -7.47 2.83 -11.31
CA GLY A 59 -7.20 1.46 -10.88
C GLY A 59 -6.50 1.42 -9.52
N HIS A 60 -5.51 2.28 -9.30
CA HIS A 60 -4.81 2.39 -8.02
C HIS A 60 -5.76 2.71 -6.87
N GLY A 61 -6.60 3.73 -7.03
CA GLY A 61 -7.59 4.15 -6.02
C GLY A 61 -8.58 3.02 -5.67
N VAL A 62 -9.14 2.35 -6.68
CA VAL A 62 -10.07 1.21 -6.46
C VAL A 62 -9.39 0.08 -5.68
N VAL A 63 -8.18 -0.31 -6.09
CA VAL A 63 -7.43 -1.35 -5.39
C VAL A 63 -7.05 -0.90 -3.96
N ALA A 64 -6.77 0.38 -3.75
CA ALA A 64 -6.40 0.91 -2.43
C ALA A 64 -7.54 0.78 -1.43
N TYR A 65 -8.78 1.11 -1.83
CA TYR A 65 -9.94 0.91 -0.97
C TYR A 65 -10.15 -0.57 -0.61
N ALA A 66 -10.04 -1.47 -1.60
CA ALA A 66 -10.11 -2.90 -1.35
C ALA A 66 -9.00 -3.39 -0.40
N PHE A 67 -7.78 -2.86 -0.56
CA PHE A 67 -6.63 -3.21 0.27
C PHE A 67 -6.79 -2.71 1.71
N LEU A 68 -7.37 -1.53 1.94
CA LEU A 68 -7.70 -1.03 3.28
C LEU A 68 -8.70 -1.95 3.99
N ILE A 69 -9.71 -2.46 3.29
CA ILE A 69 -10.67 -3.43 3.85
C ILE A 69 -9.95 -4.72 4.26
N VAL A 70 -9.08 -5.25 3.40
CA VAL A 70 -8.26 -6.45 3.72
C VAL A 70 -7.36 -6.18 4.92
N GLY A 71 -6.69 -5.02 4.97
CA GLY A 71 -5.85 -4.60 6.09
C GLY A 71 -6.63 -4.51 7.41
N GLY A 72 -7.84 -3.93 7.37
CA GLY A 72 -8.75 -3.89 8.51
C GLY A 72 -9.16 -5.29 8.98
N ALA A 73 -9.47 -6.19 8.06
CA ALA A 73 -9.82 -7.58 8.37
C ALA A 73 -8.65 -8.38 8.99
N MET A 74 -7.40 -7.92 8.85
CA MET A 74 -6.23 -8.54 9.48
C MET A 74 -6.04 -8.11 10.94
N ILE A 75 -6.63 -6.99 11.39
CA ILE A 75 -6.47 -6.47 12.74
C ILE A 75 -6.80 -7.53 13.82
N PRO A 76 -8.02 -8.10 13.88
CA PRO A 76 -8.45 -8.89 15.04
C PRO A 76 -7.69 -10.21 15.22
N VAL A 77 -7.10 -10.73 14.15
CA VAL A 77 -6.41 -12.03 14.17
C VAL A 77 -4.91 -11.84 14.02
N HIS A 78 -4.46 -11.33 12.87
CA HIS A 78 -3.03 -11.29 12.55
C HIS A 78 -2.28 -10.26 13.41
N ILE A 79 -2.79 -9.03 13.48
CA ILE A 79 -2.12 -7.94 14.18
C ILE A 79 -2.22 -8.13 15.70
N THR A 80 -3.42 -8.40 16.22
CA THR A 80 -3.62 -8.67 17.66
C THR A 80 -2.77 -9.84 18.15
N LEU A 81 -2.67 -10.92 17.38
CA LEU A 81 -1.81 -12.04 17.73
C LEU A 81 -0.32 -11.67 17.73
N GLY A 82 0.15 -10.99 16.68
CA GLY A 82 1.54 -10.54 16.58
C GLY A 82 1.93 -9.63 17.76
N TRP A 83 0.99 -8.78 18.19
CA TRP A 83 1.13 -7.93 19.36
C TRP A 83 1.22 -8.74 20.65
N ASN A 84 0.24 -9.59 20.92
CA ASN A 84 0.14 -10.38 22.15
C ASN A 84 1.31 -11.35 22.32
N THR A 85 1.79 -11.92 21.23
CA THR A 85 2.93 -12.85 21.24
C THR A 85 4.28 -12.16 21.08
N ARG A 86 4.29 -10.83 20.88
CA ARG A 86 5.47 -10.02 20.56
C ARG A 86 6.28 -10.57 19.37
N ARG A 87 5.66 -11.38 18.50
CA ARG A 87 6.30 -12.02 17.34
C ARG A 87 6.27 -11.09 16.14
N ASN A 88 7.42 -10.94 15.49
CA ASN A 88 7.58 -10.11 14.29
C ASN A 88 7.09 -8.65 14.47
N LEU A 89 7.07 -8.16 15.72
CA LEU A 89 6.41 -6.92 16.10
C LEU A 89 7.02 -5.69 15.43
N LYS A 90 8.35 -5.58 15.42
CA LYS A 90 9.05 -4.42 14.83
C LYS A 90 8.70 -4.26 13.35
N SER A 91 8.81 -5.34 12.56
CA SER A 91 8.51 -5.27 11.12
C SER A 91 7.02 -5.04 10.86
N GLY A 92 6.13 -5.62 11.69
CA GLY A 92 4.68 -5.41 11.60
C GLY A 92 4.29 -3.97 11.91
N LEU A 93 4.88 -3.36 12.94
CA LEU A 93 4.68 -1.97 13.29
C LEU A 93 5.20 -1.02 12.21
N THR A 94 6.38 -1.29 11.67
CA THR A 94 6.92 -0.51 10.54
C THR A 94 5.97 -0.57 9.35
N LEU A 95 5.53 -1.77 8.96
CA LEU A 95 4.61 -1.94 7.83
C LEU A 95 3.25 -1.27 8.07
N ALA A 96 2.68 -1.40 9.27
CA ALA A 96 1.42 -0.74 9.63
C ALA A 96 1.56 0.79 9.60
N GLY A 97 2.65 1.33 10.14
CA GLY A 97 2.96 2.76 10.07
C GLY A 97 3.12 3.25 8.63
N THR A 98 3.81 2.50 7.77
CA THR A 98 3.91 2.77 6.33
C THR A 98 2.53 2.83 5.67
N CYS A 99 1.64 1.87 5.94
CA CYS A 99 0.28 1.88 5.40
C CYS A 99 -0.53 3.09 5.89
N ILE A 100 -0.37 3.50 7.15
CA ILE A 100 -1.04 4.70 7.70
C ILE A 100 -0.54 5.96 7.00
N VAL A 101 0.78 6.11 6.82
CA VAL A 101 1.36 7.26 6.09
C VAL A 101 0.85 7.30 4.65
N LEU A 102 0.74 6.15 3.98
CA LEU A 102 0.17 6.07 2.63
C LEU A 102 -1.31 6.46 2.59
N ALA A 103 -2.12 6.01 3.54
CA ALA A 103 -3.54 6.38 3.62
C ALA A 103 -3.73 7.87 3.91
N VAL A 104 -2.97 8.43 4.86
CA VAL A 104 -3.05 9.85 5.22
C VAL A 104 -2.55 10.74 4.08
N SER A 105 -1.45 10.37 3.42
CA SER A 105 -0.97 11.13 2.26
C SER A 105 -1.94 11.04 1.07
N ALA A 106 -2.61 9.91 0.85
CA ALA A 106 -3.67 9.81 -0.16
C ALA A 106 -4.84 10.77 0.15
N LEU A 107 -5.27 10.87 1.42
CA LEU A 107 -6.26 11.88 1.82
C LEU A 107 -5.74 13.29 1.59
N GLY A 108 -4.47 13.55 1.89
CA GLY A 108 -3.83 14.83 1.61
C GLY A 108 -3.88 15.20 0.12
N LEU A 109 -3.69 14.24 -0.78
CA LEU A 109 -3.82 14.48 -2.23
C LEU A 109 -5.23 14.90 -2.67
N TYR A 110 -6.28 14.54 -1.91
CA TYR A 110 -7.65 14.95 -2.18
C TYR A 110 -8.02 16.29 -1.56
N TYR A 111 -7.49 16.61 -0.39
CA TYR A 111 -8.00 17.70 0.44
C TYR A 111 -7.05 18.89 0.62
N ILE A 112 -5.76 18.72 0.35
CA ILE A 112 -4.79 19.83 0.40
C ILE A 112 -4.85 20.58 -0.93
N GLY A 113 -5.39 21.79 -0.88
CA GLY A 113 -5.59 22.64 -2.06
C GLY A 113 -4.44 23.60 -2.37
N ASP A 114 -3.50 23.81 -1.44
CA ASP A 114 -2.32 24.63 -1.72
C ASP A 114 -1.26 23.82 -2.49
N GLU A 115 -0.61 24.47 -3.45
CA GLU A 115 0.28 23.78 -4.40
C GLU A 115 1.53 23.22 -3.73
N ILE A 116 2.09 23.93 -2.74
CA ILE A 116 3.31 23.49 -2.03
C ILE A 116 3.01 22.24 -1.19
N GLY A 117 1.94 22.28 -0.40
CA GLY A 117 1.49 21.15 0.40
C GLY A 117 1.19 19.93 -0.46
N ARG A 118 0.49 20.11 -1.59
CA ARG A 118 0.18 19.03 -2.52
C ARG A 118 1.44 18.40 -3.13
N GLN A 119 2.46 19.19 -3.47
CA GLN A 119 3.74 18.68 -3.96
C GLN A 119 4.46 17.81 -2.93
N TRP A 120 4.54 18.26 -1.67
CA TRP A 120 5.14 17.48 -0.58
C TRP A 120 4.39 16.19 -0.31
N VAL A 121 3.06 16.24 -0.27
CA VAL A 121 2.23 15.06 -0.04
C VAL A 121 2.36 14.06 -1.18
N SER A 122 2.40 14.53 -2.43
CA SER A 122 2.70 13.69 -3.60
C SER A 122 4.05 13.01 -3.46
N LEU A 123 5.10 13.77 -3.14
CA LEU A 123 6.45 13.23 -2.91
C LEU A 123 6.46 12.14 -1.84
N ILE A 124 5.86 12.42 -0.68
CA ILE A 124 5.76 11.46 0.42
C ILE A 124 5.02 10.20 -0.03
N HIS A 125 3.88 10.35 -0.70
CA HIS A 125 3.04 9.23 -1.10
C HIS A 125 3.79 8.25 -2.01
N TRP A 126 4.40 8.75 -3.09
CA TRP A 126 5.07 7.86 -4.04
C TRP A 126 6.39 7.33 -3.49
N ALA A 127 7.18 8.12 -2.77
CA ALA A 127 8.45 7.67 -2.19
C ALA A 127 8.23 6.58 -1.13
N VAL A 128 7.27 6.79 -0.23
CA VAL A 128 6.88 5.78 0.77
C VAL A 128 6.25 4.57 0.09
N GLY A 129 5.49 4.76 -0.99
CA GLY A 129 4.88 3.67 -1.76
C GLY A 129 5.92 2.71 -2.34
N LEU A 130 7.03 3.22 -2.88
CA LEU A 130 8.14 2.41 -3.35
C LEU A 130 8.84 1.64 -2.21
N LEU A 131 8.99 2.26 -1.04
CA LEU A 131 9.57 1.62 0.14
C LEU A 131 8.67 0.53 0.74
N ALA A 132 7.35 0.60 0.53
CA ALA A 132 6.41 -0.37 1.10
C ALA A 132 6.66 -1.80 0.58
N ALA A 133 7.12 -1.95 -0.68
CA ALA A 133 7.34 -3.27 -1.28
C ALA A 133 8.44 -4.09 -0.59
N PRO A 134 9.68 -3.58 -0.41
CA PRO A 134 10.69 -4.30 0.36
C PRO A 134 10.27 -4.49 1.83
N LEU A 135 9.54 -3.55 2.44
CA LEU A 135 9.05 -3.69 3.81
C LEU A 135 8.07 -4.86 3.97
N LEU A 136 7.11 -5.01 3.05
CA LEU A 136 6.18 -6.15 3.04
C LEU A 136 6.94 -7.47 2.86
N LEU A 137 7.90 -7.50 1.93
CA LEU A 137 8.72 -8.68 1.67
C LEU A 137 9.52 -9.09 2.93
N ILE A 138 10.19 -8.12 3.58
CA ILE A 138 10.94 -8.34 4.82
C ILE A 138 10.01 -8.85 5.93
N HIS A 139 8.83 -8.24 6.11
CA HIS A 139 7.85 -8.66 7.11
C HIS A 139 7.41 -10.11 6.87
N ALA A 140 7.07 -10.46 5.62
CA ALA A 140 6.64 -11.81 5.24
C ALA A 140 7.75 -12.85 5.42
N LEU A 141 8.99 -12.53 5.03
CA LEU A 141 10.14 -13.43 5.21
C LEU A 141 10.47 -13.66 6.69
N ARG A 142 10.47 -12.60 7.50
CA ARG A 142 10.72 -12.70 8.96
C ARG A 142 9.61 -13.47 9.67
N GLY A 143 8.37 -13.34 9.20
CA GLY A 143 7.22 -14.09 9.72
C GLY A 143 7.27 -15.59 9.40
N ARG A 144 7.98 -15.99 8.33
CA ARG A 144 8.17 -17.41 7.96
C ARG A 144 9.30 -18.12 8.72
N ARG A 145 10.25 -17.36 9.29
CA ARG A 145 11.44 -17.91 9.98
C ARG A 145 11.24 -18.14 11.49
N ARG A 146 10.03 -17.96 12.03
CA ARG A 146 9.72 -18.02 13.47
C ARG A 146 8.42 -18.77 13.74
#